data_AF-A0A924PZ93-F1
#
_entry.id   AF-A0A924PZ93-F1
#
_cell.length_a   1.000
_cell.length_b   1.000
_cell.length_c   1.000
_cell.angle_alpha   90.00
_cell.angle_beta   90.00
_cell.angle_gamma   90.00
#
_symmetry.space_group_name_H-M   'P 1'
#
loop_
_entity.id
_entity.type
_entity.pdbx_description
1 polymer ?
#
loop_
_entity_poly.entity_id
_entity_poly.type
_entity_poly.pdbx_seq_one_letter_code
_entity_poly.pdbx_strand_id
1 'polypeptide(L)' 'DAMKLHQIMPQAMLFVRGQNAGISHNPLEATTSDDMQLAVDAFLNLLRQVADEPT' A
#
# COMPACT_ATOMS: atom_id res chain seq x y z
N ASP A 1 4.25 6.42 -11.28
CA ASP A 1 3.15 6.18 -10.32
C ASP A 1 2.41 4.91 -10.76
N ALA A 2 1.53 4.38 -9.91
CA ALA A 2 0.66 3.27 -10.31
C ALA A 2 -0.25 3.65 -11.50
N MET A 3 -0.61 4.93 -11.68
CA MET A 3 -1.49 5.31 -12.78
C MET A 3 -0.90 4.99 -14.17
N LYS A 4 0.41 5.16 -14.35
CA LYS A 4 1.10 4.86 -15.62
C LYS A 4 1.59 3.42 -15.73
N LEU A 5 2.00 2.81 -14.62
CA LEU A 5 2.61 1.46 -14.63
C LEU A 5 1.65 0.37 -15.11
N HIS A 6 0.35 0.52 -14.91
CA HIS A 6 -0.67 -0.43 -15.39
C HIS A 6 -0.54 -0.78 -16.88
N GLN A 7 -0.05 0.15 -17.70
CA GLN A 7 0.04 -0.02 -19.14
C GLN A 7 1.13 -1.02 -19.56
N ILE A 8 2.10 -1.29 -18.69
CA ILE A 8 3.27 -2.12 -19.01
C ILE A 8 3.41 -3.34 -18.09
N MET A 9 2.62 -3.42 -17.01
CA MET A 9 2.63 -4.56 -16.09
C MET A 9 1.33 -4.65 -15.26
N PRO A 10 0.96 -5.86 -14.79
CA PRO A 10 -0.04 -6.01 -13.74
C PRO A 10 0.35 -5.20 -12.51
N GLN A 11 -0.65 -4.60 -11.85
CA GLN A 11 -0.41 -3.77 -10.67
C GLN A 11 -1.56 -3.85 -9.66
N ALA A 12 -1.23 -3.59 -8.40
CA ALA A 12 -2.17 -3.42 -7.31
C ALA A 12 -1.66 -2.33 -6.36
N MET A 13 -2.58 -1.72 -5.60
CA MET A 13 -2.24 -0.79 -4.52
C MET A 13 -2.84 -1.29 -3.21
N LEU A 14 -2.08 -1.17 -2.12
CA LEU A 14 -2.55 -1.42 -0.76
C LEU A 14 -2.88 -0.09 -0.10
N PHE A 15 -4.13 0.10 0.30
CA PHE A 15 -4.54 1.28 1.07
C PHE A 15 -4.51 0.99 2.57
N VAL A 16 -4.10 2.00 3.32
CA VAL A 16 -3.98 1.96 4.78
C VAL A 16 -4.91 3.02 5.37
N ARG A 17 -5.44 2.76 6.56
CA ARG A 17 -6.37 3.67 7.23
C ARG A 17 -5.68 5.02 7.52
N GLY A 18 -6.33 6.10 7.09
CA GLY A 18 -6.02 7.46 7.54
C GLY A 18 -6.80 7.83 8.81
N GLN A 19 -6.16 8.57 9.71
CA GLN A 19 -6.82 9.20 10.86
C GLN A 19 -7.64 10.41 10.43
N ASN A 20 -8.34 11.04 11.38
CA ASN A 20 -9.09 12.28 11.15
C ASN A 20 -10.07 12.16 9.97
N ALA A 21 -10.84 11.07 9.92
CA ALA A 21 -11.76 10.75 8.84
C ALA A 21 -11.12 10.62 7.44
N GLY A 22 -9.83 10.28 7.38
CA GLY A 22 -9.10 10.12 6.13
C GLY A 22 -8.75 11.45 5.46
N ILE A 23 -8.61 12.54 6.24
CA ILE A 23 -8.12 13.82 5.73
C ILE A 23 -6.74 13.61 5.09
N SER A 24 -6.56 14.21 3.91
CA SER A 24 -5.30 14.23 3.16
C SER A 24 -5.03 15.62 2.59
N HIS A 25 -3.79 15.91 2.18
CA HIS A 25 -3.34 17.24 1.73
C HIS A 25 -3.53 18.33 2.81
N ASN A 26 -3.38 17.94 4.07
CA ASN A 26 -3.58 18.82 5.22
C ASN A 26 -2.58 18.47 6.33
N PRO A 27 -2.08 19.44 7.14
CA PRO A 27 -1.17 19.14 8.25
C PRO A 27 -1.71 18.15 9.30
N LEU A 28 -3.03 17.93 9.35
CA LEU A 28 -3.68 16.93 10.21
C LEU A 28 -3.76 15.53 9.56
N GLU A 29 -3.24 15.35 8.35
CA GLU A 29 -3.11 14.03 7.72
C GLU A 29 -2.16 13.16 8.56
N ALA A 30 -2.69 12.04 9.05
CA ALA A 30 -1.96 11.14 9.93
C ALA A 30 -2.46 9.70 9.79
N THR A 31 -1.69 8.76 10.31
CA THR A 31 -1.98 7.32 10.41
C THR A 31 -1.41 6.81 11.73
N THR A 32 -1.77 5.60 12.16
CA THR A 32 -1.18 4.98 13.35
C THR A 32 0.05 4.15 12.99
N SER A 33 0.98 3.97 13.94
CA SER A 33 2.08 3.01 13.77
C SER A 33 1.58 1.59 13.54
N ASP A 34 0.48 1.22 14.20
CA ASP A 34 -0.10 -0.12 14.13
C ASP A 34 -0.70 -0.39 12.73
N ASP A 35 -1.45 0.56 12.17
CA ASP A 35 -1.98 0.45 10.80
C ASP A 35 -0.81 0.37 9.78
N MET A 36 0.27 1.12 9.99
CA MET A 36 1.47 1.07 9.14
C MET A 36 2.21 -0.27 9.25
N GLN A 37 2.33 -0.85 10.45
CA GLN A 37 2.98 -2.15 10.63
C GLN A 37 2.20 -3.26 9.92
N LEU A 38 0.87 -3.27 10.06
CA LEU A 38 -0.01 -4.21 9.34
C LEU A 38 0.15 -4.07 7.82
N ALA A 39 0.27 -2.84 7.32
CA ALA A 39 0.48 -2.60 5.90
C ALA A 39 1.83 -3.15 5.41
N VAL A 40 2.91 -2.92 6.17
CA VAL A 40 4.25 -3.46 5.86
C VAL A 40 4.22 -4.99 5.82
N ASP A 41 3.62 -5.62 6.83
CA ASP A 41 3.55 -7.07 6.92
C ASP A 41 2.75 -7.68 5.76
N ALA A 42 1.58 -7.10 5.44
CA ALA A 42 0.76 -7.53 4.31
C ALA A 42 1.48 -7.36 2.97
N PHE A 43 2.16 -6.22 2.76
CA PHE A 43 2.88 -5.96 1.52
C PHE A 43 4.09 -6.87 1.35
N LEU A 44 4.84 -7.14 2.43
CA LEU A 44 5.94 -8.11 2.42
C LEU A 44 5.47 -9.53 2.08
N ASN A 45 4.30 -9.93 2.59
CA ASN A 45 3.71 -11.23 2.25
C ASN A 45 3.37 -11.32 0.76
N LEU A 46 2.76 -10.27 0.18
CA LEU A 46 2.50 -10.22 -1.26
C LEU A 46 3.79 -10.27 -2.08
N LEU A 47 4.82 -9.51 -1.71
CA LEU A 47 6.10 -9.50 -2.41
C LEU A 47 6.76 -10.88 -2.41
N ARG A 48 6.72 -11.60 -1.28
CA ARG A 48 7.23 -12.98 -1.21
C ARG A 48 6.46 -13.91 -2.13
N GLN A 49 5.13 -13.84 -2.13
CA GLN A 49 4.29 -14.67 -3.01
C GLN A 49 4.61 -14.44 -4.49
N VAL A 50 4.71 -13.18 -4.92
CA VAL A 50 5.01 -12.84 -6.32
C VAL A 50 6.43 -13.22 -6.71
N ALA A 51 7.39 -13.15 -5.77
CA ALA A 51 8.77 -13.57 -6.02
C ALA A 51 8.91 -15.10 -6.17
N ASP A 52 8.07 -15.87 -5.47
CA ASP A 52 8.06 -17.33 -5.50
C ASP A 52 7.15 -17.91 -6.60
N GLU A 53 6.33 -17.09 -7.26
CA GLU A 53 5.44 -17.51 -8.34
C GLU A 53 6.27 -17.82 -9.61
N PRO A 54 6.16 -19.04 -10.19
CA PRO A 54 6.87 -19.37 -11.43
C PRO A 54 6.35 -18.51 -12.58
N THR A 55 7.25 -17.82 -13.29
CA THR A 55 6.94 -17.04 -14.51
C THR A 55 6.58 -17.92 -15.70
#